data_AF-A0A7C1HYJ6-F1
#
_entry.id   AF-A0A7C1HYJ6-F1
#
_cell.length_a   1.000
_cell.length_b   1.000
_cell.length_c   1.000
_cell.angle_alpha   90.00
_cell.angle_beta   90.00
_cell.angle_gamma   90.00
#
_symmetry.space_group_name_H-M   'P 1'
#
loop_
_entity.id
_entity.type
_entity.pdbx_description
1 polymer ?
#
loop_
_entity_poly.entity_id
_entity_poly.type
_entity_poly.pdbx_seq_one_letter_code
_entity_poly.pdbx_strand_id
1 'polypeptide(L)'
;VVFPGENQERPLYPQHVGRTEADQYRNAVPAAQFEWELRRMIDLHYNAPSIVVWVPFNEGWGQYATCRIADMVKSLDPSRLVNAVSGWALRPCGDIYDIHTYQVEVHTPPVSLEMASVIGEYGGIGYPVKGHQWDTGMRNWGYQTYHSEEELLQNYKYKFDQIVEMKKTKGLSAAVYTQTTDVEGEVNGLMTYDRKVIKIPAETLKQMHSVLYE
;
A
#
# COMPACT_ATOMS: atom_id res chain seq x y z
N VAL A 1 10.73 -22.05 12.57
CA VAL A 1 11.59 -21.70 11.42
C VAL A 1 11.66 -22.92 10.53
N VAL A 2 11.23 -22.82 9.27
CA VAL A 2 11.29 -23.94 8.32
C VAL A 2 12.67 -23.90 7.65
N PHE A 3 13.42 -25.00 7.71
CA PHE A 3 14.76 -25.08 7.12
C PHE A 3 14.66 -25.54 5.66
N PRO A 4 15.25 -24.83 4.70
CA PRO A 4 15.48 -25.40 3.36
C PRO A 4 16.51 -26.53 3.46
N GLY A 5 16.39 -27.54 2.59
CA GLY A 5 17.36 -28.62 2.50
C GLY A 5 18.75 -28.10 2.11
N GLU A 6 19.80 -28.80 2.55
CA GLU A 6 21.18 -28.50 2.16
C GLU A 6 21.28 -28.48 0.62
N ASN A 7 21.85 -27.39 0.05
CA ASN A 7 22.06 -27.10 -1.38
C ASN A 7 21.02 -26.25 -2.13
N GLN A 8 20.13 -25.49 -1.47
CA GLN A 8 19.35 -24.46 -2.16
C GLN A 8 20.14 -23.13 -2.28
N GLU A 9 20.48 -22.73 -3.51
CA GLU A 9 21.12 -21.45 -3.81
C GLU A 9 20.27 -20.26 -3.35
N ARG A 10 20.94 -19.19 -2.90
CA ARG A 10 20.28 -17.92 -2.61
C ARG A 10 19.81 -17.33 -3.95
N PRO A 11 18.54 -16.97 -4.11
CA PRO A 11 18.09 -16.25 -5.29
C PRO A 11 18.81 -14.90 -5.36
N LEU A 12 19.34 -14.57 -6.53
CA LEU A 12 19.98 -13.29 -6.82
C LEU A 12 18.99 -12.10 -6.80
N TYR A 13 17.68 -12.39 -6.81
CA TYR A 13 16.61 -11.40 -6.92
C TYR A 13 15.68 -11.46 -5.70
N PRO A 14 15.02 -10.33 -5.36
CA PRO A 14 13.93 -10.32 -4.40
C PRO A 14 12.89 -11.36 -4.82
N GLN A 15 12.65 -12.34 -3.96
CA GLN A 15 11.61 -13.31 -4.23
C GLN A 15 10.25 -12.63 -4.07
N HIS A 16 9.39 -12.84 -5.05
CA HIS A 16 8.01 -12.36 -5.08
C HIS A 16 7.06 -13.55 -4.93
N VAL A 17 5.94 -13.35 -4.23
CA VAL A 17 4.84 -14.31 -4.13
C VAL A 17 3.69 -13.84 -5.00
N GLY A 18 3.34 -14.62 -6.00
CA GLY A 18 2.15 -14.41 -6.83
C GLY A 18 0.85 -14.57 -6.05
N ARG A 19 -0.26 -14.07 -6.61
CA ARG A 19 -1.59 -14.04 -5.95
C ARG A 19 -2.04 -15.40 -5.38
N THR A 20 -1.75 -16.47 -6.11
CA THR A 20 -2.16 -17.85 -5.78
C THR A 20 -0.99 -18.72 -5.36
N GLU A 21 0.22 -18.16 -5.27
CA GLU A 21 1.41 -18.91 -4.90
C GLU A 21 1.49 -19.07 -3.39
N ALA A 22 2.12 -20.16 -2.95
CA ALA A 22 2.40 -20.36 -1.54
C ALA A 22 3.46 -19.37 -1.04
N ASP A 23 3.45 -19.13 0.26
CA ASP A 23 4.50 -18.36 0.93
C ASP A 23 5.90 -18.93 0.67
N GLN A 24 6.90 -18.06 0.61
CA GLN A 24 8.27 -18.49 0.41
C GLN A 24 8.80 -19.29 1.59
N TYR A 25 9.72 -20.20 1.28
CA TYR A 25 10.62 -20.80 2.25
C TYR A 25 11.84 -19.89 2.43
N ARG A 26 11.82 -19.02 3.44
CA ARG A 26 13.00 -18.21 3.78
C ARG A 26 13.98 -18.96 4.66
N ASN A 27 15.27 -18.78 4.35
CA ASN A 27 16.38 -19.22 5.18
C ASN A 27 16.32 -18.57 6.58
N ALA A 28 16.82 -19.30 7.58
CA ALA A 28 16.70 -18.93 8.99
C ALA A 28 17.30 -17.56 9.33
N VAL A 29 18.40 -17.15 8.68
CA VAL A 29 19.14 -15.92 9.06
C VAL A 29 18.39 -14.64 8.63
N PRO A 30 18.08 -14.39 7.35
CA PRO A 30 17.22 -13.28 6.93
C PRO A 30 15.83 -13.26 7.58
N ALA A 31 15.20 -14.42 7.77
CA ALA A 31 13.92 -14.50 8.48
C ALA A 31 14.07 -14.07 9.95
N ALA A 32 15.12 -14.53 10.64
CA ALA A 32 15.39 -14.13 12.01
C ALA A 32 15.73 -12.64 12.12
N GLN A 33 16.50 -12.09 11.17
CA GLN A 33 16.81 -10.66 11.14
C GLN A 33 15.54 -9.82 10.97
N PHE A 34 14.70 -10.13 9.98
CA PHE A 34 13.44 -9.43 9.76
C PHE A 34 12.52 -9.50 10.99
N GLU A 35 12.34 -10.68 11.58
CA GLU A 35 11.51 -10.85 12.78
C GLU A 35 12.08 -10.10 13.99
N TRP A 36 13.41 -10.05 14.13
CA TRP A 36 14.07 -9.29 15.18
C TRP A 36 13.85 -7.78 14.99
N GLU A 37 14.05 -7.26 13.77
CA GLU A 37 13.82 -5.85 13.44
C GLU A 37 12.35 -5.44 13.61
N LEU A 38 11.42 -6.28 13.15
CA LEU A 38 9.98 -6.05 13.29
C LEU A 38 9.55 -6.01 14.75
N ARG A 39 10.01 -6.97 15.57
CA ARG A 39 9.79 -6.95 17.03
C ARG A 39 10.31 -5.68 17.66
N ARG A 40 11.54 -5.28 17.33
CA ARG A 40 12.17 -4.06 17.86
C ARG A 40 11.40 -2.80 17.47
N MET A 41 10.91 -2.73 16.23
CA MET A 41 10.07 -1.62 15.76
C MET A 41 8.77 -1.52 16.57
N ILE A 42 8.07 -2.64 16.78
CA ILE A 42 6.84 -2.68 17.56
C ILE A 42 7.12 -2.32 19.02
N ASP A 43 8.16 -2.91 19.64
CA ASP A 43 8.56 -2.62 21.02
C ASP A 43 8.93 -1.15 21.23
N LEU A 44 9.52 -0.48 20.23
CA LEU A 44 9.85 0.94 20.30
C LEU A 44 8.63 1.85 20.16
N HIS A 45 7.58 1.37 19.52
CA HIS A 45 6.44 2.18 19.10
C HIS A 45 5.08 1.73 19.66
N TYR A 46 5.03 0.71 20.53
CA TYR A 46 3.77 0.18 21.09
C TYR A 46 2.93 1.25 21.79
N ASN A 47 3.57 2.29 22.35
CA ASN A 47 2.90 3.39 23.03
C ASN A 47 2.65 4.63 22.14
N ALA A 48 2.90 4.55 20.84
CA ALA A 48 2.62 5.63 19.89
C ALA A 48 1.14 5.58 19.47
N PRO A 49 0.29 6.52 19.91
CA PRO A 49 -1.13 6.51 19.59
C PRO A 49 -1.42 6.84 18.12
N SER A 50 -0.45 7.44 17.40
CA SER A 50 -0.56 7.75 15.98
C SER A 50 -0.38 6.53 15.07
N ILE A 51 0.06 5.39 15.61
CA ILE A 51 0.16 4.13 14.87
C ILE A 51 -1.08 3.29 15.16
N VAL A 52 -1.84 3.01 14.10
CA VAL A 52 -3.16 2.35 14.19
C VAL A 52 -3.18 0.96 13.54
N VAL A 53 -2.25 0.69 12.62
CA VAL A 53 -2.16 -0.57 11.85
C VAL A 53 -0.69 -0.96 11.69
N TRP A 54 -0.39 -2.25 11.82
CA TRP A 54 0.89 -2.85 11.44
C TRP A 54 0.75 -3.59 10.11
N VAL A 55 1.68 -3.35 9.17
CA VAL A 55 1.69 -3.95 7.83
C VAL A 55 3.03 -4.67 7.60
N PRO A 56 3.13 -5.99 7.84
CA PRO A 56 4.42 -6.69 7.75
C PRO A 56 4.90 -6.90 6.30
N PHE A 57 3.98 -7.06 5.36
CA PHE A 57 4.30 -7.38 3.96
C PHE A 57 3.50 -6.51 2.99
N ASN A 58 4.04 -6.33 1.79
CA ASN A 58 3.41 -5.61 0.69
C ASN A 58 3.53 -6.43 -0.59
N GLU A 59 2.43 -6.65 -1.30
CA GLU A 59 2.39 -7.16 -2.68
C GLU A 59 3.14 -8.49 -2.94
N GLY A 60 3.35 -9.31 -1.91
CA GLY A 60 4.13 -10.56 -2.04
C GLY A 60 5.64 -10.38 -1.95
N TRP A 61 6.14 -9.16 -1.70
CA TRP A 61 7.56 -8.90 -1.56
C TRP A 61 8.11 -9.50 -0.27
N GLY A 62 8.96 -10.51 -0.42
CA GLY A 62 9.59 -11.16 0.72
C GLY A 62 8.62 -11.85 1.68
N GLN A 63 7.40 -12.15 1.22
CA GLN A 63 6.33 -12.72 2.01
C GLN A 63 6.63 -14.19 2.36
N TYR A 64 6.63 -14.50 3.66
CA TYR A 64 6.84 -15.85 4.18
C TYR A 64 6.10 -16.05 5.51
N ALA A 65 5.61 -17.25 5.76
CA ALA A 65 4.91 -17.61 7.00
C ALA A 65 3.92 -16.52 7.47
N THR A 66 3.18 -15.93 6.54
CA THR A 66 2.44 -14.67 6.64
C THR A 66 1.54 -14.65 7.86
N CYS A 67 0.72 -15.68 8.04
CA CYS A 67 -0.22 -15.73 9.15
C CYS A 67 0.48 -15.88 10.50
N ARG A 68 1.56 -16.66 10.58
CA ARG A 68 2.38 -16.74 11.80
C ARG A 68 3.01 -15.38 12.14
N ILE A 69 3.46 -14.63 11.14
CA ILE A 69 3.99 -13.27 11.34
C ILE A 69 2.88 -12.32 11.79
N ALA A 70 1.70 -12.37 11.17
CA ALA A 70 0.56 -11.57 11.57
C ALA A 70 0.14 -11.86 13.02
N ASP A 71 0.03 -13.14 13.39
CA ASP A 71 -0.28 -13.58 14.76
C ASP A 71 0.80 -13.11 15.76
N MET A 72 2.08 -13.18 15.36
CA MET A 72 3.18 -12.67 16.18
C MET A 72 3.04 -11.16 16.40
N VAL A 73 2.81 -10.37 15.35
CA VAL A 73 2.60 -8.92 15.46
C VAL A 73 1.42 -8.61 16.36
N LYS A 74 0.29 -9.30 16.17
CA LYS A 74 -0.91 -9.15 17.01
C LYS A 74 -0.64 -9.51 18.47
N SER A 75 0.21 -10.51 18.73
CA SER A 75 0.59 -10.90 20.08
C SER A 75 1.48 -9.86 20.78
N LEU A 76 2.32 -9.14 20.03
CA LEU A 76 3.21 -8.10 20.55
C LEU A 76 2.46 -6.80 20.83
N ASP A 77 1.50 -6.47 19.97
CA ASP A 77 0.64 -5.30 20.11
C ASP A 77 -0.83 -5.65 19.82
N PRO A 78 -1.56 -6.20 20.81
CA PRO A 78 -2.96 -6.59 20.64
C PRO A 78 -3.90 -5.40 20.48
N SER A 79 -3.40 -4.18 20.70
CA SER A 79 -4.21 -2.95 20.67
C SER A 79 -4.32 -2.33 19.28
N ARG A 80 -3.54 -2.81 18.30
CA ARG A 80 -3.53 -2.33 16.90
C ARG A 80 -4.09 -3.39 15.95
N LEU A 81 -4.54 -2.95 14.78
CA LEU A 81 -4.92 -3.85 13.69
C LEU A 81 -3.69 -4.37 12.95
N VAL A 82 -3.81 -5.54 12.32
CA VAL A 82 -2.76 -6.14 11.49
C VAL A 82 -3.26 -6.34 10.07
N ASN A 83 -2.65 -5.65 9.11
CA ASN A 83 -2.78 -5.94 7.69
C ASN A 83 -1.66 -6.91 7.31
N ALA A 84 -1.97 -8.21 7.26
CA ALA A 84 -0.94 -9.23 7.11
C ALA A 84 -0.10 -9.06 5.83
N VAL A 85 -0.75 -8.61 4.76
CA VAL A 85 -0.11 -8.27 3.48
C VAL A 85 -0.99 -7.28 2.73
N SER A 86 -0.45 -6.09 2.45
CA SER A 86 -1.11 -5.10 1.60
C SER A 86 -1.07 -5.55 0.13
N GLY A 87 -2.15 -5.37 -0.63
CA GLY A 87 -2.18 -5.70 -2.06
C GLY A 87 -2.55 -7.15 -2.41
N TRP A 88 -1.94 -7.72 -3.45
CA TRP A 88 -2.55 -8.86 -4.17
C TRP A 88 -2.21 -10.28 -3.69
N ALA A 89 -1.22 -10.46 -2.81
CA ALA A 89 -0.74 -11.77 -2.34
C ALA A 89 -1.42 -12.22 -1.03
N LEU A 90 -2.74 -11.97 -0.97
CA LEU A 90 -3.54 -12.07 0.24
C LEU A 90 -3.46 -13.44 0.93
N ARG A 91 -3.58 -13.42 2.26
CA ARG A 91 -3.81 -14.59 3.10
C ARG A 91 -5.03 -14.34 4.00
N PRO A 92 -5.80 -15.39 4.33
CA PRO A 92 -6.98 -15.26 5.19
C PRO A 92 -6.56 -15.16 6.67
N CYS A 93 -5.81 -14.12 7.03
CA CYS A 93 -5.31 -13.87 8.38
C CYS A 93 -5.00 -12.38 8.59
N GLY A 94 -4.91 -11.99 9.86
CA GLY A 94 -4.91 -10.57 10.24
C GLY A 94 -6.33 -10.02 10.31
N ASP A 95 -6.42 -8.69 10.38
CA ASP A 95 -7.67 -7.96 10.59
C ASP A 95 -8.20 -7.28 9.31
N ILE A 96 -7.39 -7.20 8.25
CA ILE A 96 -7.66 -6.38 7.05
C ILE A 96 -7.50 -7.22 5.78
N TYR A 97 -8.51 -7.13 4.92
CA TYR A 97 -8.47 -7.59 3.54
C TYR A 97 -8.13 -6.38 2.65
N ASP A 98 -6.91 -6.36 2.10
CA ASP A 98 -6.38 -5.23 1.35
C ASP A 98 -6.22 -5.57 -0.14
N ILE A 99 -6.54 -4.63 -1.03
CA ILE A 99 -6.18 -4.69 -2.46
C ILE A 99 -5.53 -3.40 -2.94
N HIS A 100 -4.74 -3.50 -4.00
CA HIS A 100 -4.23 -2.35 -4.75
C HIS A 100 -4.94 -2.26 -6.10
N THR A 101 -5.33 -1.05 -6.50
CA THR A 101 -5.99 -0.82 -7.80
C THR A 101 -5.59 0.53 -8.40
N TYR A 102 -4.98 0.46 -9.58
CA TYR A 102 -4.47 1.62 -10.30
C TYR A 102 -5.18 1.84 -11.65
N GLN A 103 -6.18 1.01 -11.97
CA GLN A 103 -7.04 1.14 -13.13
C GLN A 103 -7.93 2.39 -13.03
N VAL A 104 -8.48 2.86 -14.16
CA VAL A 104 -9.41 4.01 -14.19
C VAL A 104 -10.67 3.67 -13.38
N GLU A 105 -11.23 2.49 -13.66
CA GLU A 105 -12.24 1.86 -12.83
C GLU A 105 -11.56 1.24 -11.61
N VAL A 106 -11.90 1.74 -10.43
CA VAL A 106 -11.39 1.24 -9.16
C VAL A 106 -12.01 -0.14 -8.93
N HIS A 107 -11.18 -1.14 -8.69
CA HIS A 107 -11.68 -2.47 -8.33
C HIS A 107 -12.23 -2.47 -6.91
N THR A 108 -13.37 -3.13 -6.70
CA THR A 108 -13.94 -3.32 -5.37
C THR A 108 -13.29 -4.53 -4.68
N PRO A 109 -12.77 -4.39 -3.45
CA PRO A 109 -12.33 -5.55 -2.68
C PRO A 109 -13.52 -6.46 -2.35
N PRO A 110 -13.35 -7.78 -2.33
CA PRO A 110 -14.29 -8.70 -1.71
C PRO A 110 -14.77 -8.24 -0.34
N VAL A 111 -16.07 -8.38 -0.09
CA VAL A 111 -16.66 -8.14 1.22
C VAL A 111 -16.31 -9.30 2.13
N SER A 112 -15.66 -9.01 3.26
CA SER A 112 -15.42 -9.97 4.32
C SER A 112 -16.31 -9.65 5.51
N LEU A 113 -16.82 -10.69 6.18
CA LEU A 113 -17.53 -10.55 7.45
C LEU A 113 -16.58 -10.56 8.65
N GLU A 114 -15.33 -10.98 8.45
CA GLU A 114 -14.34 -11.19 9.51
C GLU A 114 -13.17 -10.20 9.44
N MET A 115 -12.97 -9.53 8.30
CA MET A 115 -11.88 -8.59 8.06
C MET A 115 -12.43 -7.29 7.48
N ALA A 116 -11.78 -6.17 7.78
CA ALA A 116 -12.11 -4.90 7.14
C ALA A 116 -11.67 -4.93 5.67
N SER A 117 -12.57 -4.68 4.73
CA SER A 117 -12.23 -4.54 3.31
C SER A 117 -11.65 -3.14 3.04
N VAL A 118 -10.42 -3.11 2.52
CA VAL A 118 -9.60 -1.90 2.34
C VAL A 118 -9.00 -1.86 0.93
N ILE A 119 -8.83 -0.65 0.41
CA ILE A 119 -8.00 -0.38 -0.76
C ILE A 119 -6.72 0.30 -0.26
N GLY A 120 -5.66 -0.46 0.00
CA GLY A 120 -4.41 0.02 0.60
C GLY A 120 -3.58 0.87 -0.35
N GLU A 121 -3.84 0.78 -1.65
CA GLU A 121 -3.30 1.70 -2.65
C GLU A 121 -4.30 1.90 -3.80
N TYR A 122 -4.58 3.17 -4.11
CA TYR A 122 -5.21 3.58 -5.36
C TYR A 122 -4.66 4.91 -5.85
N GLY A 123 -5.01 5.28 -7.09
CA GLY A 123 -4.53 6.51 -7.70
C GLY A 123 -3.76 6.19 -8.96
N GLY A 124 -2.45 6.47 -8.97
CA GLY A 124 -1.62 6.23 -10.15
C GLY A 124 -1.82 7.24 -11.27
N ILE A 125 -2.30 8.44 -10.92
CA ILE A 125 -2.59 9.54 -11.86
C ILE A 125 -1.29 10.33 -12.07
N GLY A 126 -0.54 9.99 -13.10
CA GLY A 126 0.68 10.68 -13.49
C GLY A 126 0.40 12.05 -14.09
N TYR A 127 1.04 13.08 -13.54
CA TYR A 127 1.06 14.42 -14.11
C TYR A 127 2.48 15.00 -13.98
N PRO A 128 3.31 14.93 -15.04
CA PRO A 128 4.67 15.47 -15.00
C PRO A 128 4.65 17.00 -15.07
N VAL A 129 5.20 17.65 -14.05
CA VAL A 129 5.36 19.11 -14.02
C VAL A 129 6.73 19.49 -14.54
N LYS A 130 6.77 20.20 -15.67
CA LYS A 130 8.03 20.59 -16.34
C LYS A 130 8.96 21.35 -15.39
N GLY A 131 10.21 20.91 -15.32
CA GLY A 131 11.24 21.53 -14.47
C GLY A 131 11.24 21.09 -13.01
N HIS A 132 10.30 20.22 -12.61
CA HIS A 132 10.18 19.69 -11.25
C HIS A 132 10.29 18.16 -11.19
N GLN A 133 10.90 17.56 -12.20
CA GLN A 133 11.10 16.12 -12.35
C GLN A 133 12.50 15.74 -11.84
N TRP A 134 12.68 14.49 -11.40
CA TRP A 134 13.99 13.97 -10.97
C TRP A 134 15.05 14.07 -12.06
N ASP A 135 14.73 13.52 -13.23
CA ASP A 135 15.58 13.51 -14.40
C ASP A 135 14.70 13.76 -15.64
N THR A 136 14.95 14.87 -16.33
CA THR A 136 14.23 15.24 -17.56
C THR A 136 14.52 14.31 -18.75
N GLY A 137 15.62 13.56 -18.71
CA GLY A 137 15.97 12.52 -19.68
C GLY A 137 15.40 11.15 -19.36
N MET A 138 14.87 10.95 -18.15
CA MET A 138 14.24 9.70 -17.73
C MET A 138 12.79 9.63 -18.23
N ARG A 139 12.33 8.42 -18.59
CA ARG A 139 10.93 8.19 -18.91
C ARG A 139 10.10 8.34 -17.64
N ASN A 140 9.23 9.35 -17.63
CA ASN A 140 8.22 9.53 -16.60
C ASN A 140 7.08 8.52 -16.83
N TRP A 141 6.52 8.03 -15.74
CA TRP A 141 5.37 7.14 -15.79
C TRP A 141 4.42 7.40 -14.62
N GLY A 142 3.15 7.14 -14.89
CA GLY A 142 2.13 6.82 -13.91
C GLY A 142 1.29 5.69 -14.53
N TYR A 143 0.43 5.06 -13.75
CA TYR A 143 -0.48 4.04 -14.28
C TYR A 143 -1.44 4.62 -15.33
N GLN A 144 -1.71 5.92 -15.24
CA GLN A 144 -2.37 6.77 -16.23
C GLN A 144 -1.55 8.06 -16.33
N THR A 145 -1.37 8.65 -17.51
CA THR A 145 -0.59 9.90 -17.65
C THR A 145 -1.44 10.98 -18.30
N TYR A 146 -1.48 12.15 -17.67
CA TYR A 146 -2.23 13.33 -18.09
C TYR A 146 -1.27 14.53 -18.20
N HIS A 147 -1.71 15.57 -18.89
CA HIS A 147 -0.83 16.68 -19.29
C HIS A 147 -1.31 18.04 -18.77
N SER A 148 -2.36 18.09 -17.95
CA SER A 148 -2.82 19.32 -17.29
C SER A 148 -3.27 19.10 -15.84
N GLU A 149 -3.24 20.19 -15.06
CA GLU A 149 -3.81 20.23 -13.71
C GLU A 149 -5.32 19.92 -13.71
N GLU A 150 -6.03 20.37 -14.74
CA GLU A 150 -7.46 20.09 -14.90
C GLU A 150 -7.74 18.59 -15.07
N GLU A 151 -6.99 17.92 -15.96
CA GLU A 151 -7.11 16.47 -16.14
C GLU A 151 -6.74 15.70 -14.86
N LEU A 152 -5.69 16.13 -14.15
CA LEU A 152 -5.32 15.55 -12.86
C LEU A 152 -6.49 15.63 -11.87
N LEU A 153 -7.09 16.81 -11.70
CA LEU A 153 -8.18 17.02 -10.75
C LEU A 153 -9.44 16.24 -11.16
N GLN A 154 -9.78 16.23 -12.46
CA GLN A 154 -10.92 15.47 -13.00
C GLN A 154 -10.78 13.97 -12.73
N ASN A 155 -9.60 13.39 -13.00
CA ASN A 155 -9.37 11.95 -12.80
C ASN A 155 -9.25 11.60 -11.30
N TYR A 156 -8.69 12.50 -10.50
CA TYR A 156 -8.68 12.35 -9.03
C TYR A 156 -10.11 12.27 -8.51
N LYS A 157 -10.96 13.24 -8.92
CA LYS A 157 -12.37 13.27 -8.54
C LYS A 157 -13.10 12.02 -8.99
N TYR A 158 -12.91 11.61 -10.25
CA TYR A 158 -13.58 10.43 -10.80
C TYR A 158 -13.29 9.16 -10.00
N LYS A 159 -12.03 8.92 -9.63
CA LYS A 159 -11.67 7.78 -8.77
C LYS A 159 -12.17 7.94 -7.35
N PHE A 160 -12.09 9.15 -6.79
CA PHE A 160 -12.58 9.42 -5.44
C PHE A 160 -14.09 9.22 -5.31
N ASP A 161 -14.88 9.61 -6.30
CA ASP A 161 -16.34 9.38 -6.32
C ASP A 161 -16.67 7.87 -6.26
N GLN A 162 -15.87 7.02 -6.93
CA GLN A 162 -16.01 5.56 -6.83
C GLN A 162 -15.69 5.05 -5.42
N ILE A 163 -14.69 5.60 -4.73
CA ILE A 163 -14.39 5.27 -3.33
C ILE A 163 -15.57 5.63 -2.42
N VAL A 164 -16.15 6.82 -2.60
CA VAL A 164 -17.32 7.26 -1.83
C VAL A 164 -18.52 6.33 -2.08
N GLU A 165 -18.73 5.91 -3.33
CA GLU A 165 -19.79 4.96 -3.67
C GLU A 165 -19.54 3.59 -3.01
N MET A 166 -18.32 3.07 -3.05
CA MET A 166 -17.98 1.81 -2.40
C MET A 166 -18.11 1.85 -0.87
N LYS A 167 -17.78 2.98 -0.22
CA LYS A 167 -18.07 3.20 1.21
C LYS A 167 -19.57 3.02 1.48
N LYS A 168 -20.43 3.60 0.64
CA LYS A 168 -21.89 3.59 0.81
C LYS A 168 -22.52 2.24 0.53
N THR A 169 -22.07 1.52 -0.50
CA THR A 169 -22.80 0.35 -1.03
C THR A 169 -22.06 -0.97 -0.93
N LYS A 170 -20.76 -0.97 -0.62
CA LYS A 170 -19.91 -2.17 -0.62
C LYS A 170 -19.16 -2.42 0.69
N GLY A 171 -19.36 -1.59 1.71
CA GLY A 171 -18.72 -1.78 3.03
C GLY A 171 -17.21 -1.50 3.03
N LEU A 172 -16.72 -0.72 2.07
CA LEU A 172 -15.32 -0.30 2.03
C LEU A 172 -14.98 0.49 3.31
N SER A 173 -13.99 0.02 4.05
CA SER A 173 -13.61 0.57 5.37
C SER A 173 -12.54 1.65 5.28
N ALA A 174 -11.63 1.57 4.31
CA ALA A 174 -10.60 2.58 4.07
C ALA A 174 -10.09 2.55 2.63
N ALA A 175 -9.51 3.66 2.18
CA ALA A 175 -8.79 3.77 0.93
C ALA A 175 -7.59 4.72 1.09
N VAL A 176 -6.44 4.38 0.50
CA VAL A 176 -5.21 5.18 0.58
C VAL A 176 -4.76 5.60 -0.80
N TYR A 177 -4.68 6.92 -1.04
CA TYR A 177 -4.15 7.45 -2.29
C TYR A 177 -2.62 7.38 -2.30
N THR A 178 -2.09 6.73 -3.33
CA THR A 178 -0.65 6.62 -3.58
C THR A 178 -0.28 7.57 -4.73
N GLN A 179 0.57 8.59 -4.52
CA GLN A 179 1.45 8.88 -3.36
C GLN A 179 1.57 10.38 -3.01
N THR A 180 2.25 10.72 -1.92
CA THR A 180 2.40 12.12 -1.46
C THR A 180 3.29 12.96 -2.38
N THR A 181 4.40 12.41 -2.86
CA THR A 181 5.38 13.11 -3.71
C THR A 181 5.75 12.24 -4.90
N ASP A 182 6.12 12.83 -6.02
CA ASP A 182 6.75 12.07 -7.10
C ASP A 182 8.04 11.41 -6.60
N VAL A 183 8.30 10.20 -7.08
CA VAL A 183 9.49 9.40 -6.74
C VAL A 183 10.18 9.00 -8.02
N GLU A 184 11.33 9.63 -8.28
CA GLU A 184 12.17 9.39 -9.46
C GLU A 184 11.36 9.51 -10.76
N GLY A 185 11.13 8.39 -11.46
CA GLY A 185 10.34 8.34 -12.70
C GLY A 185 8.83 8.22 -12.48
N GLU A 186 8.37 7.91 -11.26
CA GLU A 186 6.96 7.77 -10.93
C GLU A 186 6.36 9.13 -10.55
N VAL A 187 5.54 9.70 -11.44
CA VAL A 187 5.07 11.10 -11.37
C VAL A 187 3.60 11.25 -10.95
N ASN A 188 3.10 10.31 -10.15
CA ASN A 188 1.73 10.25 -9.63
C ASN A 188 1.59 10.84 -8.21
N GLY A 189 2.56 11.62 -7.74
CA GLY A 189 2.51 12.25 -6.44
C GLY A 189 1.57 13.46 -6.38
N LEU A 190 1.02 13.76 -5.20
CA LEU A 190 0.29 15.01 -4.92
C LEU A 190 1.21 16.24 -4.94
N MET A 191 2.52 16.05 -4.83
CA MET A 191 3.56 17.06 -4.93
C MET A 191 4.64 16.62 -5.91
N THR A 192 5.35 17.58 -6.50
CA THR A 192 6.49 17.29 -7.37
C THR A 192 7.67 16.66 -6.62
N TYR A 193 8.61 16.10 -7.37
CA TYR A 193 9.79 15.43 -6.84
C TYR A 193 10.58 16.32 -5.87
N ASP A 194 10.79 17.58 -6.26
CA ASP A 194 11.49 18.60 -5.46
C ASP A 194 10.63 19.24 -4.35
N ARG A 195 9.38 18.80 -4.20
CA ARG A 195 8.39 19.30 -3.23
C ARG A 195 8.07 20.79 -3.34
N LYS A 196 8.37 21.42 -4.50
CA LYS A 196 8.12 22.85 -4.71
C LYS A 196 6.73 23.15 -5.26
N VAL A 197 6.10 22.20 -5.94
CA VAL A 197 4.77 22.37 -6.52
C VAL A 197 3.82 21.35 -5.90
N ILE A 198 2.74 21.85 -5.32
CA ILE A 198 1.60 21.04 -4.88
C ILE A 198 0.66 20.91 -6.09
N LYS A 199 0.50 19.69 -6.62
CA LYS A 199 -0.28 19.44 -7.85
C LYS A 199 -1.78 19.47 -7.63
N ILE A 200 -2.23 19.13 -6.42
CA ILE A 200 -3.63 19.31 -5.98
C ILE A 200 -3.59 20.02 -4.62
N PRO A 201 -4.10 21.27 -4.51
CA PRO A 201 -4.09 22.00 -3.26
C PRO A 201 -4.78 21.25 -2.12
N ALA A 202 -4.21 21.29 -0.91
CA ALA A 202 -4.76 20.59 0.26
C ALA A 202 -6.19 21.05 0.62
N GLU A 203 -6.51 22.33 0.41
CA GLU A 203 -7.87 22.85 0.65
C GLU A 203 -8.88 22.27 -0.35
N THR A 204 -8.48 22.07 -1.61
CA THR A 204 -9.32 21.38 -2.62
C THR A 204 -9.59 19.94 -2.19
N LEU A 205 -8.55 19.20 -1.77
CA LEU A 205 -8.71 17.83 -1.27
C LEU A 205 -9.63 17.78 -0.04
N LYS A 206 -9.44 18.68 0.92
CA LYS A 206 -10.28 18.78 2.12
C LYS A 206 -11.75 19.02 1.78
N GLN A 207 -12.04 19.93 0.86
CA GLN A 207 -13.42 20.17 0.41
C GLN A 207 -14.02 18.93 -0.24
N MET A 208 -13.27 18.26 -1.12
CA MET A 208 -13.72 17.01 -1.75
C MET A 208 -13.95 15.88 -0.74
N HIS A 209 -13.05 15.73 0.24
CA HIS A 209 -13.09 14.65 1.23
C HIS A 209 -14.14 14.84 2.32
N SER A 210 -14.70 16.04 2.47
CA SER A 210 -15.72 16.35 3.49
C SER A 210 -16.91 15.39 3.47
N VAL A 211 -17.31 14.93 2.29
CA VAL A 211 -18.40 13.96 2.08
C VAL A 211 -18.17 12.58 2.72
N LEU A 212 -16.93 12.27 3.14
CA LEU A 212 -16.65 11.03 3.88
C LEU A 212 -17.15 11.10 5.33
N TYR A 213 -17.32 12.31 5.87
CA TYR A 213 -17.70 12.59 7.26
C TYR A 213 -19.17 12.98 7.42
N GLU A 214 -19.91 13.05 6.30
CA GLU A 214 -21.38 13.15 6.25
C GLU A 214 -22.01 11.74 6.31
#